data_AF-A0A7Y6UK38-F1
#
_entry.id   AF-A0A7Y6UK38-F1
#
_cell.length_a   1.000
_cell.length_b   1.000
_cell.length_c   1.000
_cell.angle_alpha   90.00
_cell.angle_beta   90.00
_cell.angle_gamma   90.00
#
_symmetry.space_group_name_H-M   'P 1'
#
loop_
_entity.id
_entity.type
_entity.pdbx_description
1 polymer ?
#
loop_
_entity_poly.entity_id
_entity_poly.type
_entity_poly.pdbx_seq_one_letter_code
_entity_poly.pdbx_strand_id
1 'polypeptide(L)'
;MSSRTLLAAVAMIVAVGASPRVWADRNEVRAVSFSEDAGVTQVHVRGAHTPTFTVYKLERPSRVVIDLPQAKLADVLKGHESNATVEANTWAVSTIAAQQLDDGAVRVIVTLARPGRYDVKTDGNDVVVMVMPRDAAPKTVNPADLARMQQENDAAAATAKQSRAEADAAKQEAERLRKVAAEQAARAEAAQKAVAEQAARAEAAQKAVEAAKKLAQNNAANAAELAKAKQNAQAANDEAARAKAQAAKAGAEADAAKKASTLAQIEADKARIAAEQARRDALAEAALAKSDAAKARDAMTKAQSEMVKARDEAAKTRAEAESDLARAQAEATRAQAEAQALIAKTRAEAEAAKREAALAKSEAAKAKGDADTARAEAARAKGDAEKLMKDAKSQLAQLERKTRDAQDLEDKARTALAAAQAREESARETAARALEERRVAEAAAKRAQEARDKSAAADRARLVAEASAAEARLAKARQATEDAESRRVAAEKAASSAKRDLEQSRTAL
;
A
#
# COMPACT_ATOMS: atom_id res chain seq x y z
N MET A 1 44.96 53.37 78.25
CA MET A 1 43.77 54.26 78.27
C MET A 1 42.77 53.62 79.23
N SER A 2 42.88 53.98 80.51
CA SER A 2 42.04 54.99 81.19
C SER A 2 40.69 54.37 81.59
N SER A 3 40.22 54.30 82.84
CA SER A 3 40.67 54.87 84.12
C SER A 3 40.07 54.08 85.29
N ARG A 4 40.79 54.17 86.42
CA ARG A 4 40.46 53.78 87.81
C ARG A 4 39.10 54.30 88.31
N THR A 5 38.43 53.57 89.22
CA THR A 5 38.14 54.05 90.60
C THR A 5 37.65 52.94 91.56
N LEU A 6 38.22 52.94 92.77
CA LEU A 6 37.83 52.21 93.98
C LEU A 6 36.75 52.99 94.74
N LEU A 7 35.80 52.32 95.40
CA LEU A 7 35.23 52.82 96.66
C LEU A 7 34.57 51.67 97.46
N ALA A 8 35.06 51.51 98.69
CA ALA A 8 34.52 50.62 99.71
C ALA A 8 33.43 51.35 100.52
N ALA A 9 32.40 50.63 100.94
CA ALA A 9 31.50 51.06 102.02
C ALA A 9 31.05 49.84 102.84
N VAL A 10 31.55 49.82 104.08
CA VAL A 10 31.12 48.95 105.18
C VAL A 10 29.77 49.45 105.69
N ALA A 11 28.78 48.56 105.83
CA ALA A 11 27.52 48.88 106.51
C ALA A 11 27.06 47.71 107.40
N MET A 12 27.17 48.00 108.70
CA MET A 12 26.48 47.46 109.87
C MET A 12 25.58 46.21 109.75
N ILE A 13 25.98 45.22 110.56
CA ILE A 13 25.14 44.18 111.14
C ILE A 13 24.24 44.81 112.20
N VAL A 14 22.91 44.69 112.04
CA VAL A 14 21.92 44.81 113.12
C VAL A 14 21.03 43.58 113.05
N ALA A 15 21.15 42.73 114.07
CA ALA A 15 20.29 41.57 114.28
C ALA A 15 18.96 42.02 114.91
N VAL A 16 17.86 41.77 114.21
CA VAL A 16 16.50 41.79 114.78
C VAL A 16 15.93 40.39 114.61
N GLY A 17 15.62 39.75 115.74
CA GLY A 17 15.04 38.42 115.80
C GLY A 17 13.67 38.39 115.15
N ALA A 18 13.54 37.60 114.09
CA ALA A 18 12.27 37.11 113.59
C ALA A 18 12.08 35.70 114.15
N SER A 19 11.05 35.51 114.98
CA SER A 19 10.52 34.19 115.29
C SER A 19 10.31 33.43 113.98
N PRO A 20 10.74 32.15 113.84
CA PRO A 20 10.38 31.37 112.68
C PRO A 20 8.85 31.20 112.74
N ARG A 21 8.13 32.06 112.00
CA ARG A 21 6.86 31.64 111.44
C ARG A 21 7.23 30.43 110.61
N VAL A 22 7.01 29.24 111.15
CA VAL A 22 6.84 28.02 110.37
C VAL A 22 5.57 28.26 109.54
N TRP A 23 5.69 29.12 108.53
CA TRP A 23 4.95 28.93 107.30
C TRP A 23 5.45 27.57 106.86
N ALA A 24 4.66 26.54 107.17
CA ALA A 24 4.83 25.25 106.52
C ALA A 24 4.98 25.57 105.04
N ASP A 25 6.18 25.36 104.50
CA ASP A 25 6.53 25.76 103.15
C ASP A 25 5.49 25.13 102.23
N ARG A 26 4.58 25.96 101.72
CA ARG A 26 3.51 25.48 100.84
C ARG A 26 4.19 24.89 99.64
N ASN A 27 3.75 23.69 99.23
CA ASN A 27 4.35 23.08 98.06
C ASN A 27 4.10 23.99 96.84
N GLU A 28 5.09 24.19 96.00
CA GLU A 28 4.93 25.03 94.81
C GLU A 28 5.05 24.15 93.56
N VAL A 29 4.03 24.14 92.71
CA VAL A 29 4.07 23.45 91.42
C VAL A 29 4.87 24.29 90.44
N ARG A 30 6.10 23.88 90.15
CA ARG A 30 7.09 24.63 89.36
C ARG A 30 7.06 24.32 87.87
N ALA A 31 6.73 23.08 87.50
CA ALA A 31 6.65 22.68 86.09
C ALA A 31 5.59 21.60 85.88
N VAL A 32 4.95 21.64 84.72
CA VAL A 32 4.14 20.55 84.19
C VAL A 32 4.69 20.21 82.82
N SER A 33 5.23 19.00 82.65
CA SER A 33 5.80 18.52 81.38
C SER A 33 5.25 17.13 81.05
N PHE A 34 5.50 16.67 79.82
CA PHE A 34 5.15 15.32 79.43
C PHE A 34 6.21 14.71 78.51
N SER A 35 6.24 13.38 78.45
CA SER A 35 7.01 12.60 77.49
C SER A 35 6.15 11.46 76.96
N GLU A 36 6.41 11.01 75.74
CA GLU A 36 5.75 9.86 75.12
C GLU A 36 6.79 8.80 74.79
N ASP A 37 6.59 7.58 75.29
CA ASP A 37 7.43 6.43 74.98
C ASP A 37 6.55 5.18 74.77
N ALA A 38 6.77 4.49 73.66
CA ALA A 38 6.05 3.26 73.28
C ALA A 38 4.50 3.35 73.39
N GLY A 39 3.92 4.54 73.14
CA GLY A 39 2.48 4.77 73.24
C GLY A 39 1.96 5.00 74.67
N VAL A 40 2.86 5.14 75.65
CA VAL A 40 2.57 5.57 77.01
C VAL A 40 2.95 7.03 77.16
N THR A 41 2.00 7.86 77.59
CA THR A 41 2.28 9.27 77.89
C THR A 41 2.55 9.42 79.38
N GLN A 42 3.72 9.92 79.75
CA GLN A 42 4.07 10.24 81.13
C GLN A 42 3.94 11.74 81.34
N VAL A 43 3.08 12.16 82.27
CA VAL A 43 2.92 13.56 82.68
C VAL A 43 3.64 13.77 84.00
N HIS A 44 4.56 14.72 84.05
CA HIS A 44 5.35 15.05 85.24
C HIS A 44 4.88 16.39 85.81
N VAL A 45 4.44 16.38 87.06
CA VAL A 45 4.05 17.58 87.81
C VAL A 45 5.10 17.80 88.90
N ARG A 46 5.99 18.76 88.68
CA ARG A 46 7.14 19.02 89.57
C ARG A 46 6.76 19.97 90.69
N GLY A 47 6.81 19.47 91.93
CA GLY A 47 6.67 20.26 93.15
C GLY A 47 8.01 20.80 93.66
N ALA A 48 7.96 21.74 94.61
CA ALA A 48 9.11 22.16 95.41
C ALA A 48 9.47 21.11 96.47
N HIS A 49 8.47 20.36 96.94
CA HIS A 49 8.54 19.33 97.98
C HIS A 49 7.73 18.11 97.54
N THR A 50 7.95 16.95 98.17
CA THR A 50 7.14 15.75 97.92
C THR A 50 5.66 16.04 98.17
N PRO A 51 4.81 16.03 97.13
CA PRO A 51 3.41 16.39 97.26
C PRO A 51 2.59 15.27 97.89
N THR A 52 1.64 15.64 98.75
CA THR A 52 0.45 14.81 98.98
C THR A 52 -0.57 15.14 97.90
N PHE A 53 -1.32 14.14 97.43
CA PHE A 53 -2.30 14.33 96.36
C PHE A 53 -3.47 13.37 96.47
N THR A 54 -4.60 13.74 95.89
CA THR A 54 -5.72 12.84 95.65
C THR A 54 -5.95 12.71 94.15
N VAL A 55 -6.38 11.54 93.68
CA VAL A 55 -6.63 11.28 92.26
C VAL A 55 -8.02 10.71 92.07
N TYR A 56 -8.74 11.23 91.09
CA TYR A 56 -10.00 10.67 90.65
C TYR A 56 -10.19 10.84 89.14
N LYS A 57 -11.03 9.99 88.54
CA LYS A 57 -11.32 10.01 87.10
C LYS A 57 -12.71 10.59 86.85
N LEU A 58 -12.81 11.46 85.85
CA LEU A 58 -14.06 11.94 85.26
C LEU A 58 -14.26 11.25 83.90
N GLU A 59 -15.50 10.94 83.52
CA GLU A 59 -15.77 10.16 82.31
C GLU A 59 -16.24 10.98 81.09
N ARG A 60 -16.78 12.18 81.28
CA ARG A 60 -17.40 12.98 80.20
C ARG A 60 -16.95 14.45 80.21
N PRO A 61 -15.91 14.83 79.46
CA PRO A 61 -14.96 13.98 78.73
C PRO A 61 -14.04 13.22 79.70
N SER A 62 -13.33 12.18 79.21
CA SER A 62 -12.48 11.37 80.10
C SER A 62 -11.25 12.17 80.55
N ARG A 63 -11.13 12.40 81.85
CA ARG A 63 -10.05 13.18 82.47
C ARG A 63 -9.57 12.52 83.75
N VAL A 64 -8.27 12.56 83.99
CA VAL A 64 -7.68 12.22 85.30
C VAL A 64 -7.44 13.54 86.01
N VAL A 65 -8.01 13.70 87.20
CA VAL A 65 -7.87 14.89 88.02
C VAL A 65 -7.01 14.56 89.24
N ILE A 66 -5.97 15.37 89.44
CA ILE A 66 -5.04 15.28 90.56
C ILE A 66 -5.14 16.57 91.36
N ASP A 67 -5.59 16.48 92.61
CA ASP A 67 -5.67 17.63 93.51
C ASP A 67 -4.50 17.61 94.48
N LEU A 68 -3.76 18.72 94.51
CA LEU A 68 -2.59 18.96 95.36
C LEU A 68 -2.97 19.96 96.46
N PRO A 69 -3.36 19.50 97.66
CA PRO A 69 -3.72 20.39 98.75
C PRO A 69 -2.52 21.23 99.20
N GLN A 70 -2.81 22.45 99.67
CA GLN A 70 -1.79 23.39 100.17
C GLN A 70 -0.67 23.69 99.16
N ALA A 71 -0.96 23.54 97.87
CA ALA A 71 -0.04 23.84 96.80
C ALA A 71 -0.30 25.20 96.17
N LYS A 72 0.76 25.90 95.76
CA LYS A 72 0.68 27.11 94.95
C LYS A 72 1.19 26.82 93.54
N LEU A 73 0.48 27.26 92.51
CA LEU A 73 0.97 27.23 91.13
C LEU A 73 2.05 28.31 90.98
N ALA A 74 3.24 27.94 90.51
CA ALA A 74 4.33 28.89 90.31
C ALA A 74 3.92 29.98 89.33
N ASP A 75 4.39 31.21 89.57
CA ASP A 75 3.96 32.36 88.77
C ASP A 75 4.42 32.25 87.30
N VAL A 76 5.45 31.45 87.01
CA VAL A 76 5.91 31.12 85.64
C VAL A 76 4.93 30.24 84.85
N LEU A 77 4.09 29.47 85.55
CA LEU A 77 3.09 28.60 84.91
C LEU A 77 1.73 29.28 84.77
N LYS A 78 1.46 30.34 85.53
CA LYS A 78 0.21 31.09 85.43
C LYS A 78 0.20 31.84 84.10
N GLY A 79 -0.64 31.38 83.17
CA GLY A 79 -1.03 32.17 82.00
C GLY A 79 -1.92 33.35 82.39
N HIS A 80 -2.57 33.96 81.40
CA HIS A 80 -3.47 35.10 81.59
C HIS A 80 -4.69 34.84 82.52
N GLU A 81 -4.96 33.59 82.94
CA GLU A 81 -6.15 33.21 83.70
C GLU A 81 -5.89 32.31 84.94
N SER A 82 -4.72 32.43 85.60
CA SER A 82 -4.33 31.57 86.75
C SER A 82 -4.36 30.06 86.48
N ASN A 83 -4.36 29.70 85.20
CA ASN A 83 -4.26 28.35 84.68
C ASN A 83 -3.01 28.21 83.79
N ALA A 84 -2.48 26.99 83.71
CA ALA A 84 -1.45 26.58 82.79
C ALA A 84 -2.03 25.48 81.91
N THR A 85 -2.07 25.65 80.59
CA THR A 85 -2.56 24.62 79.67
C THR A 85 -1.44 24.22 78.72
N VAL A 86 -1.20 22.91 78.61
CA VAL A 86 -0.22 22.30 77.71
C VAL A 86 -0.96 21.34 76.77
N GLU A 87 -0.84 21.58 75.47
CA GLU A 87 -1.33 20.63 74.47
C GLU A 87 -0.33 19.49 74.33
N ALA A 88 -0.69 18.31 74.84
CA ALA A 88 0.18 17.16 74.77
C ALA A 88 0.16 16.55 73.34
N ASN A 89 -1.02 16.52 72.72
CA ASN A 89 -1.25 15.97 71.38
C ASN A 89 -0.60 14.60 71.14
N THR A 90 -0.43 13.83 72.21
CA THR A 90 0.09 12.45 72.18
C THR A 90 -1.03 11.48 71.84
N TRP A 91 -0.69 10.22 71.54
CA TRP A 91 -1.72 9.21 71.26
C TRP A 91 -2.68 8.99 72.45
N ALA A 92 -2.20 9.11 73.69
CA ALA A 92 -2.96 8.83 74.90
C ALA A 92 -3.61 10.07 75.56
N VAL A 93 -2.92 11.22 75.52
CA VAL A 93 -3.31 12.46 76.21
C VAL A 93 -3.47 13.59 75.22
N SER A 94 -4.61 14.28 75.29
CA SER A 94 -4.92 15.44 74.45
C SER A 94 -4.35 16.71 75.06
N THR A 95 -4.76 17.04 76.28
CA THR A 95 -4.37 18.29 76.96
C THR A 95 -4.10 18.05 78.43
N ILE A 96 -3.21 18.85 79.00
CA ILE A 96 -2.88 18.87 80.42
C ILE A 96 -3.12 20.30 80.91
N ALA A 97 -3.95 20.47 81.94
CA ALA A 97 -4.20 21.78 82.55
C ALA A 97 -3.82 21.75 84.03
N ALA A 98 -3.23 22.81 84.54
CA ALA A 98 -3.03 23.04 85.97
C ALA A 98 -3.73 24.33 86.37
N GLN A 99 -4.57 24.29 87.40
CA GLN A 99 -5.39 25.42 87.85
C GLN A 99 -5.20 25.64 89.35
N GLN A 100 -4.96 26.89 89.75
CA GLN A 100 -5.05 27.26 91.16
C GLN A 100 -6.54 27.36 91.56
N LEU A 101 -6.92 26.66 92.63
CA LEU A 101 -8.25 26.76 93.23
C LEU A 101 -8.26 27.83 94.35
N ASP A 102 -9.45 28.38 94.62
CA ASP A 102 -9.65 29.44 95.63
C ASP A 102 -9.36 28.97 97.08
N ASP A 103 -9.43 27.66 97.33
CA ASP A 103 -9.09 27.02 98.61
C ASP A 103 -7.57 26.90 98.83
N GLY A 104 -6.76 27.35 97.86
CA GLY A 104 -5.31 27.27 97.92
C GLY A 104 -4.73 25.90 97.56
N ALA A 105 -5.51 25.02 96.91
CA ALA A 105 -5.01 23.81 96.26
C ALA A 105 -4.69 24.05 94.78
N VAL A 106 -3.84 23.20 94.19
CA VAL A 106 -3.63 23.16 92.73
C VAL A 106 -4.27 21.91 92.18
N ARG A 107 -5.13 22.08 91.17
CA ARG A 107 -5.76 20.98 90.44
C ARG A 107 -5.07 20.77 89.09
N VAL A 108 -4.54 19.59 88.86
CA VAL A 108 -4.01 19.16 87.56
C VAL A 108 -5.02 18.24 86.88
N ILE A 109 -5.40 18.57 85.66
CA ILE A 109 -6.39 17.89 84.84
C ILE A 109 -5.70 17.35 83.60
N VAL A 110 -5.59 16.03 83.49
CA VAL A 110 -5.06 15.33 82.31
C VAL A 110 -6.23 14.84 81.48
N THR A 111 -6.53 15.51 80.36
CA THR A 111 -7.59 15.12 79.43
C THR A 111 -7.10 14.03 78.50
N LEU A 112 -7.76 12.87 78.54
CA LEU A 112 -7.38 11.72 77.73
C LEU A 112 -7.87 11.91 76.29
N ALA A 113 -6.99 11.66 75.31
CA ALA A 113 -7.36 11.65 73.89
C ALA A 113 -8.19 10.41 73.54
N ARG A 114 -7.96 9.31 74.29
CA ARG A 114 -8.61 8.01 74.08
C ARG A 114 -8.88 7.33 75.43
N PRO A 115 -9.85 6.40 75.51
CA PRO A 115 -10.02 5.58 76.70
C PRO A 115 -8.75 4.81 77.03
N GLY A 116 -8.31 4.87 78.29
CA GLY A 116 -7.06 4.26 78.74
C GLY A 116 -7.03 3.97 80.23
N ARG A 117 -5.95 3.30 80.65
CA ARG A 117 -5.57 3.12 82.06
C ARG A 117 -4.62 4.24 82.47
N TYR A 118 -4.64 4.59 83.74
CA TYR A 118 -3.70 5.54 84.31
C TYR A 118 -3.11 4.98 85.60
N ASP A 119 -1.86 5.34 85.87
CA ASP A 119 -1.17 5.11 87.13
C ASP A 119 -0.56 6.42 87.62
N VAL A 120 -0.64 6.70 88.92
CA VAL A 120 -0.11 7.94 89.50
C VAL A 120 0.78 7.59 90.66
N LYS A 121 2.05 7.99 90.56
CA LYS A 121 3.06 7.76 91.60
C LYS A 121 3.85 9.03 91.89
N THR A 122 4.47 9.09 93.05
CA THR A 122 5.48 10.10 93.38
C THR A 122 6.86 9.59 93.02
N ASP A 123 7.67 10.49 92.46
CA ASP A 123 9.09 10.29 92.21
C ASP A 123 9.85 11.50 92.76
N GLY A 124 10.32 11.38 94.01
CA GLY A 124 10.90 12.50 94.76
C GLY A 124 9.90 13.64 94.98
N ASN A 125 10.08 14.74 94.25
CA ASN A 125 9.20 15.92 94.31
C ASN A 125 8.21 15.99 93.14
N ASP A 126 8.25 15.02 92.23
CA ASP A 126 7.41 14.99 91.04
C ASP A 126 6.21 14.03 91.27
N VAL A 127 5.01 14.44 90.85
CA VAL A 127 3.92 13.49 90.60
C VAL A 127 4.01 13.04 89.15
N VAL A 128 4.16 11.75 88.93
CA VAL A 128 4.23 11.15 87.59
C VAL A 128 2.93 10.42 87.31
N VAL A 129 2.20 10.88 86.30
CA VAL A 129 0.96 10.27 85.81
C VAL A 129 1.28 9.54 84.51
N MET A 130 1.25 8.21 84.54
CA MET A 130 1.45 7.35 83.37
C MET A 130 0.09 7.03 82.75
N VAL A 131 -0.12 7.43 81.50
CA VAL A 131 -1.37 7.19 80.77
C VAL A 131 -1.12 6.19 79.64
N MET A 132 -1.80 5.05 79.70
CA MET A 132 -1.73 3.98 78.71
C MET A 132 -3.07 3.88 77.96
N PRO A 133 -3.13 4.23 76.66
CA PRO A 133 -4.34 4.12 75.87
C PRO A 133 -4.70 2.64 75.68
N ARG A 134 -5.99 2.33 75.58
CA ARG A 134 -6.46 0.96 75.34
C ARG A 134 -6.08 0.46 73.95
N ASP A 135 -6.11 1.37 72.98
CA ASP A 135 -5.82 1.06 71.58
C ASP A 135 -4.38 1.44 71.27
N ALA A 136 -3.65 0.56 70.58
CA ALA A 136 -2.28 0.84 70.16
C ALA A 136 -2.24 1.99 69.14
N ALA A 137 -1.19 2.81 69.20
CA ALA A 137 -0.96 3.83 68.19
C ALA A 137 -0.83 3.19 66.80
N PRO A 138 -1.49 3.74 65.76
CA PRO A 138 -1.27 3.28 64.40
C PRO A 138 0.21 3.42 64.10
N LYS A 139 0.81 2.36 63.53
CA LYS A 139 2.21 2.38 63.10
C LYS A 139 2.36 3.52 62.11
N THR A 140 2.87 4.65 62.56
CA THR A 140 3.17 5.78 61.68
C THR A 140 4.27 5.30 60.74
N VAL A 141 3.93 5.23 59.45
CA VAL A 141 4.89 4.84 58.42
C VAL A 141 6.06 5.81 58.53
N ASN A 142 7.26 5.26 58.69
CA ASN A 142 8.47 6.07 58.82
C ASN A 142 8.58 6.97 57.58
N PRO A 143 8.83 8.29 57.72
CA PRO A 143 8.98 9.20 56.58
C PRO A 143 10.02 8.72 55.55
N ALA A 144 11.03 7.96 55.97
CA ALA A 144 11.99 7.35 55.06
C ALA A 144 11.36 6.28 54.13
N ASP A 145 10.43 5.47 54.64
CA ASP A 145 9.73 4.46 53.84
C ASP A 145 8.74 5.11 52.86
N LEU A 146 8.13 6.23 53.25
CA LEU A 146 7.25 6.99 52.37
C LEU A 146 8.01 7.60 51.19
N ALA A 147 9.20 8.15 51.45
CA ALA A 147 10.09 8.68 50.41
C ALA A 147 10.55 7.58 49.44
N ARG A 148 10.87 6.38 49.96
CA ARG A 148 11.24 5.23 49.12
C ARG A 148 10.08 4.78 48.23
N MET A 149 8.87 4.72 48.78
CA MET A 149 7.66 4.38 48.00
C MET A 149 7.33 5.43 46.93
N GLN A 150 7.55 6.72 47.20
CA GLN A 150 7.38 7.76 46.18
C GLN A 150 8.41 7.61 45.05
N GLN A 151 9.68 7.37 45.39
CA GLN A 151 10.73 7.20 44.39
C GLN A 151 10.52 5.94 43.52
N GLU A 152 10.04 4.84 44.11
CA GLU A 152 9.67 3.62 43.36
C GLU A 152 8.49 3.87 42.42
N ASN A 153 7.47 4.62 42.86
CA ASN A 153 6.34 4.99 42.01
C ASN A 153 6.73 5.90 40.86
N ASP A 154 7.62 6.87 41.10
CA ASP A 154 8.12 7.77 40.05
C ASP A 154 8.97 7.01 39.02
N ALA A 155 9.81 6.08 39.48
CA ALA A 155 10.58 5.21 38.58
C ALA A 155 9.68 4.28 37.75
N ALA A 156 8.63 3.72 38.35
CA ALA A 156 7.63 2.91 37.65
C ALA A 156 6.86 3.75 36.61
N ALA A 157 6.47 4.99 36.96
CA ALA A 157 5.79 5.90 36.06
C ALA A 157 6.68 6.32 34.87
N ALA A 158 7.97 6.58 35.10
CA ALA A 158 8.91 6.90 34.03
C ALA A 158 9.07 5.73 33.06
N THR A 159 9.21 4.51 33.58
CA THR A 159 9.32 3.28 32.78
C THR A 159 8.05 3.04 31.95
N ALA A 160 6.87 3.27 32.54
CA ALA A 160 5.59 3.14 31.85
C ALA A 160 5.40 4.21 30.75
N LYS A 161 5.94 5.42 30.94
CA LYS A 161 5.91 6.48 29.92
C LYS A 161 6.82 6.14 28.74
N GLN A 162 8.01 5.61 29.01
CA GLN A 162 8.96 5.20 27.96
C GLN A 162 8.39 4.06 27.11
N SER A 163 7.82 3.02 27.73
CA SER A 163 7.25 1.89 26.98
C SER A 163 6.05 2.29 26.11
N ARG A 164 5.24 3.27 26.56
CA ARG A 164 4.17 3.84 25.73
C ARG A 164 4.72 4.61 24.53
N ALA A 165 5.76 5.42 24.72
CA ALA A 165 6.39 6.16 23.63
C ALA A 165 7.02 5.22 22.57
N GLU A 166 7.68 4.14 23.01
CA GLU A 166 8.23 3.12 22.12
C GLU A 166 7.13 2.36 21.36
N ALA A 167 6.02 2.02 22.02
CA ALA A 167 4.87 1.38 21.37
C ALA A 167 4.21 2.29 20.31
N ASP A 168 4.09 3.58 20.59
CA ASP A 168 3.52 4.54 19.64
C ASP A 168 4.46 4.79 18.45
N ALA A 169 5.78 4.83 18.68
CA ALA A 169 6.77 4.90 17.61
C ALA A 169 6.70 3.66 16.70
N ALA A 170 6.60 2.46 17.28
CA ALA A 170 6.47 1.22 16.52
C ALA A 170 5.18 1.18 15.67
N LYS A 171 4.06 1.70 16.20
CA LYS A 171 2.80 1.82 15.42
C LYS A 171 2.95 2.77 14.23
N GLN A 172 3.60 3.91 14.42
CA GLN A 172 3.83 4.87 13.34
C GLN A 172 4.74 4.29 12.24
N GLU A 173 5.76 3.54 12.62
CA GLU A 173 6.65 2.86 11.66
C GLU A 173 5.89 1.78 10.87
N ALA A 174 5.07 0.96 11.54
CA ALA A 174 4.24 -0.04 10.89
C ALA A 174 3.23 0.58 9.91
N GLU A 175 2.64 1.74 10.25
CA GLU A 175 1.74 2.47 9.35
C GLU A 175 2.48 3.02 8.13
N ARG A 176 3.70 3.56 8.31
CA ARG A 176 4.54 4.01 7.20
C ARG A 176 4.89 2.87 6.26
N LEU A 177 5.28 1.72 6.79
CA LEU A 177 5.58 0.54 5.98
C LEU A 177 4.34 0.04 5.21
N ARG A 178 3.15 0.06 5.82
CA ARG A 178 1.89 -0.26 5.12
C ARG A 178 1.59 0.71 3.98
N LYS A 179 1.82 2.02 4.17
CA LYS A 179 1.65 3.02 3.10
C LYS A 179 2.62 2.79 1.94
N VAL A 180 3.90 2.52 2.24
CA VAL A 180 4.91 2.20 1.21
C VAL A 180 4.54 0.92 0.45
N ALA A 181 4.12 -0.14 1.15
CA ALA A 181 3.70 -1.38 0.52
C ALA A 181 2.46 -1.20 -0.37
N ALA A 182 1.47 -0.42 0.08
CA ALA A 182 0.28 -0.11 -0.71
C ALA A 182 0.62 0.70 -1.97
N GLU A 183 1.54 1.67 -1.87
CA GLU A 183 2.00 2.45 -3.02
C GLU A 183 2.77 1.59 -4.03
N GLN A 184 3.61 0.66 -3.55
CA GLN A 184 4.30 -0.28 -4.42
C GLN A 184 3.34 -1.24 -5.14
N ALA A 185 2.31 -1.74 -4.44
CA ALA A 185 1.27 -2.56 -5.05
C ALA A 185 0.50 -1.80 -6.13
N ALA A 186 0.10 -0.55 -5.86
CA ALA A 186 -0.58 0.30 -6.84
C ALA A 186 0.30 0.60 -8.07
N ARG A 187 1.60 0.83 -7.88
CA ARG A 187 2.55 1.02 -8.99
C ARG A 187 2.72 -0.26 -9.81
N ALA A 188 2.75 -1.43 -9.17
CA ALA A 188 2.84 -2.72 -9.86
C ALA A 188 1.58 -3.00 -10.70
N GLU A 189 0.39 -2.74 -10.16
CA GLU A 189 -0.88 -2.88 -10.89
C GLU A 189 -0.95 -1.91 -12.08
N ALA A 190 -0.56 -0.65 -11.89
CA ALA A 190 -0.49 0.34 -12.97
C ALA A 190 0.49 -0.08 -14.08
N ALA A 191 1.64 -0.65 -13.72
CA ALA A 191 2.61 -1.18 -14.67
C ALA A 191 2.04 -2.37 -15.45
N GLN A 192 1.36 -3.32 -14.78
CA GLN A 192 0.71 -4.45 -15.45
C GLN A 192 -0.37 -3.99 -16.43
N LYS A 193 -1.19 -3.00 -16.04
CA LYS A 193 -2.21 -2.43 -16.93
C LYS A 193 -1.59 -1.74 -18.14
N ALA A 194 -0.48 -1.01 -17.96
CA ALA A 194 0.25 -0.38 -19.06
C ALA A 194 0.86 -1.40 -20.03
N VAL A 195 1.39 -2.52 -19.53
CA VAL A 195 1.90 -3.62 -20.36
C VAL A 195 0.76 -4.28 -21.14
N ALA A 196 -0.39 -4.53 -20.50
CA ALA A 196 -1.55 -5.13 -21.15
C ALA A 196 -2.11 -4.23 -22.27
N GLU A 197 -2.23 -2.91 -22.03
CA GLU A 197 -2.67 -1.96 -23.05
C GLU A 197 -1.69 -1.89 -24.22
N GLN A 198 -0.38 -1.97 -23.95
CA GLN A 198 0.63 -1.96 -24.99
C GLN A 198 0.62 -3.26 -25.82
N ALA A 199 0.38 -4.40 -25.19
CA ALA A 199 0.16 -5.67 -25.89
C ALA A 199 -1.08 -5.61 -26.80
N ALA A 200 -2.19 -5.04 -26.32
CA ALA A 200 -3.39 -4.86 -27.12
C ALA A 200 -3.16 -3.93 -28.33
N ARG A 201 -2.38 -2.85 -28.17
CA ARG A 201 -1.99 -1.96 -29.27
C ARG A 201 -1.09 -2.68 -30.29
N ALA A 202 -0.14 -3.49 -29.84
CA ALA A 202 0.72 -4.27 -30.71
C ALA A 202 -0.08 -5.29 -31.53
N GLU A 203 -1.04 -5.99 -30.90
CA GLU A 203 -1.94 -6.92 -31.60
C GLU A 203 -2.82 -6.20 -32.63
N ALA A 204 -3.37 -5.03 -32.28
CA ALA A 204 -4.13 -4.21 -33.22
C ALA A 204 -3.29 -3.74 -34.41
N ALA A 205 -2.03 -3.36 -34.19
CA ALA A 205 -1.10 -2.99 -35.26
C ALA A 205 -0.78 -4.18 -36.18
N GLN A 206 -0.58 -5.38 -35.63
CA GLN A 206 -0.38 -6.59 -36.44
C GLN A 206 -1.59 -6.91 -37.31
N LYS A 207 -2.80 -6.84 -36.76
CA LYS A 207 -4.04 -7.02 -37.52
C LYS A 207 -4.19 -5.99 -38.64
N ALA A 208 -3.79 -4.73 -38.40
CA ALA A 208 -3.79 -3.69 -39.44
C ALA A 208 -2.79 -3.99 -40.56
N VAL A 209 -1.58 -4.48 -40.25
CA VAL A 209 -0.58 -4.87 -41.24
C VAL A 209 -1.08 -6.07 -42.08
N GLU A 210 -1.71 -7.07 -41.46
CA GLU A 210 -2.29 -8.20 -42.19
C GLU A 210 -3.45 -7.77 -43.10
N ALA A 211 -4.32 -6.87 -42.63
CA ALA A 211 -5.40 -6.32 -43.44
C ALA A 211 -4.85 -5.54 -44.64
N ALA A 212 -3.81 -4.71 -44.44
CA ALA A 212 -3.14 -3.99 -45.52
C ALA A 212 -2.50 -4.95 -46.54
N LYS A 213 -1.90 -6.06 -46.08
CA LYS A 213 -1.34 -7.09 -46.97
C LYS A 213 -2.41 -7.76 -47.82
N LYS A 214 -3.55 -8.11 -47.23
CA LYS A 214 -4.71 -8.67 -47.97
C LYS A 214 -5.24 -7.67 -49.00
N LEU A 215 -5.38 -6.40 -48.63
CA LEU A 215 -5.80 -5.34 -49.56
C LEU A 215 -4.82 -5.22 -50.73
N ALA A 216 -3.52 -5.22 -50.47
CA ALA A 216 -2.48 -5.15 -51.50
C ALA A 216 -2.51 -6.37 -52.44
N GLN A 217 -2.77 -7.57 -51.93
CA GLN A 217 -2.93 -8.78 -52.73
C GLN A 217 -4.16 -8.70 -53.65
N ASN A 218 -5.30 -8.23 -53.13
CA ASN A 218 -6.51 -8.03 -53.92
C ASN A 218 -6.30 -6.98 -55.03
N ASN A 219 -5.63 -5.87 -54.70
CA ASN A 219 -5.30 -4.84 -55.69
C ASN A 219 -4.36 -5.37 -56.78
N ALA A 220 -3.40 -6.22 -56.41
CA ALA A 220 -2.52 -6.87 -57.38
C ALA A 220 -3.28 -7.86 -58.29
N ALA A 221 -4.22 -8.62 -57.75
CA ALA A 221 -5.08 -9.52 -58.52
C ALA A 221 -5.97 -8.74 -59.50
N ASN A 222 -6.61 -7.67 -59.05
CA ASN A 222 -7.43 -6.80 -59.90
C ASN A 222 -6.59 -6.15 -61.01
N ALA A 223 -5.36 -5.71 -60.72
CA ALA A 223 -4.46 -5.18 -61.72
C ALA A 223 -4.06 -6.22 -62.78
N ALA A 224 -3.90 -7.49 -62.39
CA ALA A 224 -3.59 -8.58 -63.32
C ALA A 224 -4.78 -8.93 -64.23
N GLU A 225 -6.01 -8.98 -63.69
CA GLU A 225 -7.22 -9.14 -64.52
C GLU A 225 -7.39 -8.00 -65.51
N LEU A 226 -7.13 -6.77 -65.08
CA LEU A 226 -7.22 -5.59 -65.94
C LEU A 226 -6.19 -5.60 -67.08
N ALA A 227 -4.99 -6.09 -66.82
CA ALA A 227 -3.97 -6.29 -67.86
C ALA A 227 -4.43 -7.35 -68.89
N LYS A 228 -5.04 -8.44 -68.41
CA LYS A 228 -5.59 -9.50 -69.28
C LYS A 228 -6.76 -8.99 -70.12
N ALA A 229 -7.65 -8.19 -69.54
CA ALA A 229 -8.76 -7.54 -70.25
C ALA A 229 -8.25 -6.60 -71.36
N LYS A 230 -7.20 -5.81 -71.10
CA LYS A 230 -6.57 -4.95 -72.12
C LYS A 230 -5.96 -5.75 -73.26
N GLN A 231 -5.30 -6.88 -72.94
CA GLN A 231 -4.73 -7.76 -73.97
C GLN A 231 -5.81 -8.36 -74.86
N ASN A 232 -6.93 -8.80 -74.28
CA ASN A 232 -8.08 -9.32 -75.04
C ASN A 232 -8.72 -8.23 -75.91
N ALA A 233 -8.89 -7.01 -75.39
CA ALA A 233 -9.42 -5.89 -76.16
C ALA A 233 -8.49 -5.48 -77.33
N GLN A 234 -7.18 -5.61 -77.15
CA GLN A 234 -6.21 -5.35 -78.22
C GLN A 234 -6.27 -6.45 -79.29
N ALA A 235 -6.34 -7.73 -78.90
CA ALA A 235 -6.50 -8.84 -79.83
C ALA A 235 -7.79 -8.71 -80.66
N ALA A 236 -8.91 -8.34 -80.04
CA ALA A 236 -10.18 -8.09 -80.73
C ALA A 236 -10.08 -6.92 -81.74
N ASN A 237 -9.35 -5.85 -81.41
CA ASN A 237 -9.11 -4.75 -82.34
C ASN A 237 -8.25 -5.17 -83.54
N ASP A 238 -7.22 -6.00 -83.32
CA ASP A 238 -6.38 -6.53 -84.39
C ASP A 238 -7.17 -7.45 -85.33
N GLU A 239 -8.07 -8.26 -84.78
CA GLU A 239 -8.98 -9.12 -85.56
C GLU A 239 -9.98 -8.29 -86.37
N ALA A 240 -10.60 -7.26 -85.77
CA ALA A 240 -11.47 -6.33 -86.48
C ALA A 240 -10.74 -5.57 -87.60
N ALA A 241 -9.46 -5.25 -87.42
CA ALA A 241 -8.64 -4.63 -88.46
C ALA A 241 -8.37 -5.59 -89.63
N ARG A 242 -8.08 -6.88 -89.34
CA ARG A 242 -7.93 -7.92 -90.36
C ARG A 242 -9.22 -8.16 -91.14
N ALA A 243 -10.36 -8.21 -90.46
CA ALA A 243 -11.67 -8.34 -91.10
C ALA A 243 -11.96 -7.16 -92.05
N LYS A 244 -11.65 -5.93 -91.65
CA LYS A 244 -11.77 -4.74 -92.53
C LYS A 244 -10.85 -4.82 -93.76
N ALA A 245 -9.62 -5.30 -93.60
CA ALA A 245 -8.70 -5.47 -94.72
C ALA A 245 -9.20 -6.53 -95.73
N GLN A 246 -9.77 -7.63 -95.22
CA GLN A 246 -10.39 -8.66 -96.08
C GLN A 246 -11.63 -8.13 -96.80
N ALA A 247 -12.49 -7.38 -96.12
CA ALA A 247 -13.66 -6.73 -96.73
C ALA A 247 -13.26 -5.72 -97.82
N ALA A 248 -12.20 -4.95 -97.59
CA ALA A 248 -11.67 -4.01 -98.60
C ALA A 248 -11.12 -4.76 -99.83
N LYS A 249 -10.42 -5.88 -99.63
CA LYS A 249 -9.92 -6.73 -100.71
C LYS A 249 -11.08 -7.33 -101.53
N ALA A 250 -12.09 -7.89 -100.86
CA ALA A 250 -13.28 -8.41 -101.53
C ALA A 250 -14.05 -7.33 -102.30
N GLY A 251 -14.12 -6.10 -101.77
CA GLY A 251 -14.69 -4.95 -102.47
C GLY A 251 -13.92 -4.59 -103.74
N ALA A 252 -12.58 -4.58 -103.68
CA ALA A 252 -11.74 -4.31 -104.84
C ALA A 252 -11.87 -5.39 -105.93
N GLU A 253 -11.96 -6.66 -105.53
CA GLU A 253 -12.21 -7.79 -106.44
C GLU A 253 -13.60 -7.69 -107.09
N ALA A 254 -14.63 -7.30 -106.34
CA ALA A 254 -15.98 -7.08 -106.87
C ALA A 254 -16.04 -5.92 -107.88
N ASP A 255 -15.32 -4.82 -107.62
CA ASP A 255 -15.26 -3.69 -108.55
C ASP A 255 -14.45 -4.02 -109.81
N ALA A 256 -13.40 -4.85 -109.70
CA ALA A 256 -12.68 -5.39 -110.84
C ALA A 256 -13.57 -6.30 -111.70
N ALA A 257 -14.37 -7.17 -111.07
CA ALA A 257 -15.33 -8.03 -111.76
C ALA A 257 -16.42 -7.23 -112.51
N LYS A 258 -16.93 -6.14 -111.90
CA LYS A 258 -17.87 -5.22 -112.57
C LYS A 258 -17.24 -4.57 -113.79
N LYS A 259 -16.01 -4.07 -113.69
CA LYS A 259 -15.29 -3.47 -114.82
C LYS A 259 -15.08 -4.47 -115.97
N ALA A 260 -14.70 -5.71 -115.63
CA ALA A 260 -14.56 -6.79 -116.61
C ALA A 260 -15.90 -7.13 -117.29
N SER A 261 -17.00 -7.19 -116.53
CA SER A 261 -18.36 -7.41 -117.06
C SER A 261 -18.80 -6.27 -118.00
N THR A 262 -18.56 -5.01 -117.64
CA THR A 262 -18.88 -3.87 -118.51
C THR A 262 -18.04 -3.85 -119.78
N LEU A 263 -16.76 -4.26 -119.73
CA LEU A 263 -15.92 -4.38 -120.92
C LEU A 263 -16.43 -5.49 -121.84
N ALA A 264 -16.83 -6.63 -121.29
CA ALA A 264 -17.44 -7.72 -122.06
C ALA A 264 -18.76 -7.29 -122.72
N GLN A 265 -19.58 -6.48 -122.05
CA GLN A 265 -20.80 -5.90 -122.65
C GLN A 265 -20.48 -4.95 -123.82
N ILE A 266 -19.46 -4.10 -123.67
CA ILE A 266 -19.02 -3.20 -124.74
C ILE A 266 -18.49 -3.98 -125.96
N GLU A 267 -17.75 -5.07 -125.73
CA GLU A 267 -17.29 -5.95 -126.81
C GLU A 267 -18.44 -6.70 -127.49
N ALA A 268 -19.42 -7.18 -126.72
CA ALA A 268 -20.63 -7.80 -127.25
C ALA A 268 -21.47 -6.80 -128.08
N ASP A 269 -21.59 -5.55 -127.63
CA ASP A 269 -22.29 -4.49 -128.39
C ASP A 269 -21.53 -4.08 -129.65
N LYS A 270 -20.18 -4.03 -129.62
CA LYS A 270 -19.37 -3.85 -130.83
C LYS A 270 -19.58 -4.97 -131.84
N ALA A 271 -19.60 -6.23 -131.38
CA ALA A 271 -19.86 -7.38 -132.23
C ALA A 271 -21.27 -7.33 -132.84
N ARG A 272 -22.27 -6.88 -132.07
CA ARG A 272 -23.63 -6.66 -132.55
C ARG A 272 -23.71 -5.57 -133.62
N ILE A 273 -23.06 -4.44 -133.42
CA ILE A 273 -23.01 -3.33 -134.40
C ILE A 273 -22.30 -3.77 -135.68
N ALA A 274 -21.21 -4.54 -135.57
CA ALA A 274 -20.51 -5.10 -136.74
C ALA A 274 -21.38 -6.11 -137.50
N ALA A 275 -22.13 -6.96 -136.80
CA ALA A 275 -23.08 -7.89 -137.42
C ALA A 275 -24.25 -7.15 -138.09
N GLU A 276 -24.70 -6.02 -137.53
CA GLU A 276 -25.76 -5.20 -138.11
C GLU A 276 -25.28 -4.39 -139.33
N GLN A 277 -24.02 -3.94 -139.34
CA GLN A 277 -23.37 -3.34 -140.52
C GLN A 277 -23.21 -4.35 -141.65
N ALA A 278 -22.73 -5.57 -141.38
CA ALA A 278 -22.68 -6.64 -142.37
C ALA A 278 -24.07 -6.97 -142.96
N ARG A 279 -25.13 -6.82 -142.15
CA ARG A 279 -26.51 -7.00 -142.61
C ARG A 279 -27.00 -5.87 -143.52
N ARG A 280 -26.54 -4.63 -143.31
CA ARG A 280 -26.83 -3.50 -144.21
C ARG A 280 -26.05 -3.60 -145.51
N ASP A 281 -24.82 -4.09 -145.48
CA ASP A 281 -24.00 -4.31 -146.68
C ASP A 281 -24.59 -5.45 -147.53
N ALA A 282 -25.05 -6.54 -146.91
CA ALA A 282 -25.78 -7.61 -147.60
C ALA A 282 -27.12 -7.15 -148.20
N LEU A 283 -27.83 -6.21 -147.55
CA LEU A 283 -29.05 -5.60 -148.07
C LEU A 283 -28.79 -4.58 -149.19
N ALA A 284 -27.61 -3.96 -149.23
CA ALA A 284 -27.17 -3.07 -150.30
C ALA A 284 -26.73 -3.83 -151.56
N GLU A 285 -26.05 -4.98 -151.42
CA GLU A 285 -25.77 -5.88 -152.55
C GLU A 285 -27.05 -6.52 -153.13
N ALA A 286 -28.03 -6.84 -152.28
CA ALA A 286 -29.34 -7.32 -152.71
C ALA A 286 -30.18 -6.26 -153.46
N ALA A 287 -29.88 -4.97 -153.29
CA ALA A 287 -30.55 -3.86 -153.97
C ALA A 287 -29.94 -3.56 -155.36
N LEU A 288 -28.63 -3.78 -155.55
CA LEU A 288 -27.97 -3.66 -156.86
C LEU A 288 -28.31 -4.81 -157.82
N ALA A 289 -28.66 -5.99 -157.30
CA ALA A 289 -29.12 -7.13 -158.11
C ALA A 289 -30.58 -7.01 -158.64
N LYS A 290 -31.36 -6.01 -158.21
CA LYS A 290 -32.74 -5.76 -158.68
C LYS A 290 -32.84 -4.80 -159.88
N SER A 291 -31.73 -4.23 -160.34
CA SER A 291 -31.66 -3.34 -161.50
C SER A 291 -31.56 -4.10 -162.84
N ASP A 292 -31.01 -5.32 -162.86
CA ASP A 292 -30.57 -5.98 -164.11
C ASP A 292 -31.45 -7.15 -164.60
N ALA A 293 -32.58 -7.43 -163.97
CA ALA A 293 -33.46 -8.55 -164.34
C ALA A 293 -34.87 -8.14 -164.82
N ALA A 294 -35.00 -6.97 -165.44
CA ALA A 294 -36.19 -6.55 -166.20
C ALA A 294 -36.22 -7.08 -167.65
N LYS A 295 -35.35 -8.06 -168.00
CA LYS A 295 -35.24 -8.64 -169.35
C LYS A 295 -35.41 -10.17 -169.45
N ALA A 296 -36.02 -10.82 -168.45
CA ALA A 296 -36.35 -12.25 -168.53
C ALA A 296 -37.77 -12.55 -168.02
N ARG A 297 -38.76 -11.86 -168.62
CA ARG A 297 -40.20 -12.07 -168.36
C ARG A 297 -40.79 -13.34 -169.01
N ASP A 298 -39.99 -14.19 -169.66
CA ASP A 298 -40.46 -15.41 -170.35
C ASP A 298 -39.94 -16.74 -169.74
N ALA A 299 -39.57 -16.76 -168.46
CA ALA A 299 -39.32 -18.02 -167.72
C ALA A 299 -40.12 -18.11 -166.40
N MET A 300 -41.25 -17.41 -166.34
CA MET A 300 -42.11 -17.22 -165.16
C MET A 300 -43.18 -18.33 -165.01
N THR A 301 -42.85 -19.60 -165.25
CA THR A 301 -43.79 -20.71 -164.99
C THR A 301 -43.14 -21.99 -164.43
N LYS A 302 -41.85 -21.95 -164.03
CA LYS A 302 -41.19 -23.13 -163.42
C LYS A 302 -40.35 -22.85 -162.16
N ALA A 303 -40.47 -21.66 -161.58
CA ALA A 303 -39.78 -21.28 -160.33
C ALA A 303 -40.77 -20.87 -159.21
N GLN A 304 -41.99 -21.42 -159.24
CA GLN A 304 -43.03 -21.17 -158.24
C GLN A 304 -43.13 -22.28 -157.17
N SER A 305 -42.19 -23.25 -157.16
CA SER A 305 -42.19 -24.37 -156.22
C SER A 305 -41.05 -24.38 -155.19
N GLU A 306 -40.09 -23.44 -155.24
CA GLU A 306 -38.93 -23.45 -154.31
C GLU A 306 -38.94 -22.32 -153.25
N MET A 307 -39.89 -21.39 -153.31
CA MET A 307 -39.98 -20.28 -152.35
C MET A 307 -40.77 -20.60 -151.06
N VAL A 308 -41.00 -21.88 -150.76
CA VAL A 308 -41.65 -22.33 -149.51
C VAL A 308 -40.65 -22.94 -148.52
N LYS A 309 -39.47 -23.42 -148.94
CA LYS A 309 -38.47 -24.00 -148.02
C LYS A 309 -37.50 -22.99 -147.38
N ALA A 310 -37.31 -21.80 -147.97
CA ALA A 310 -36.43 -20.77 -147.39
C ALA A 310 -37.12 -19.89 -146.31
N ARG A 311 -38.44 -20.07 -146.09
CA ARG A 311 -39.20 -19.29 -145.10
C ARG A 311 -39.28 -19.98 -143.72
N ASP A 312 -39.03 -21.29 -143.65
CA ASP A 312 -39.06 -22.06 -142.39
C ASP A 312 -37.72 -22.07 -141.64
N GLU A 313 -36.58 -21.84 -142.30
CA GLU A 313 -35.26 -21.75 -141.61
C GLU A 313 -34.95 -20.34 -141.05
N ALA A 314 -35.59 -19.30 -141.60
CA ALA A 314 -35.50 -17.92 -141.08
C ALA A 314 -36.39 -17.66 -139.85
N ALA A 315 -37.38 -18.52 -139.59
CA ALA A 315 -38.24 -18.45 -138.41
C ALA A 315 -37.60 -19.14 -137.19
N LYS A 316 -36.78 -20.17 -137.39
CA LYS A 316 -36.12 -20.92 -136.31
C LYS A 316 -34.94 -20.16 -135.69
N THR A 317 -34.18 -19.44 -136.51
CA THR A 317 -33.04 -18.60 -136.06
C THR A 317 -33.45 -17.33 -135.33
N ARG A 318 -34.69 -16.86 -135.52
CA ARG A 318 -35.24 -15.71 -134.77
C ARG A 318 -35.73 -16.09 -133.37
N ALA A 319 -36.24 -17.31 -133.19
CA ALA A 319 -36.68 -17.82 -131.90
C ALA A 319 -35.51 -18.23 -130.97
N GLU A 320 -34.42 -18.74 -131.54
CA GLU A 320 -33.19 -19.07 -130.78
C GLU A 320 -32.45 -17.79 -130.32
N ALA A 321 -32.37 -16.75 -131.17
CA ALA A 321 -31.76 -15.47 -130.78
C ALA A 321 -32.54 -14.69 -129.71
N GLU A 322 -33.88 -14.81 -129.68
CA GLU A 322 -34.74 -14.15 -128.68
C GLU A 322 -34.72 -14.91 -127.33
N SER A 323 -34.60 -16.25 -127.36
CA SER A 323 -34.37 -17.09 -126.19
C SER A 323 -33.00 -16.83 -125.55
N ASP A 324 -31.94 -16.68 -126.35
CA ASP A 324 -30.59 -16.42 -125.83
C ASP A 324 -30.43 -14.99 -125.28
N LEU A 325 -31.14 -14.01 -125.87
CA LEU A 325 -31.21 -12.65 -125.32
C LEU A 325 -31.97 -12.63 -123.98
N ALA A 326 -33.08 -13.37 -123.86
CA ALA A 326 -33.84 -13.50 -122.62
C ALA A 326 -33.05 -14.23 -121.52
N ARG A 327 -32.27 -15.27 -121.87
CA ARG A 327 -31.39 -15.98 -120.93
C ARG A 327 -30.23 -15.10 -120.47
N ALA A 328 -29.60 -14.36 -121.38
CA ALA A 328 -28.53 -13.42 -121.04
C ALA A 328 -29.01 -12.27 -120.15
N GLN A 329 -30.22 -11.74 -120.38
CA GLN A 329 -30.83 -10.71 -119.53
C GLN A 329 -31.25 -11.26 -118.15
N ALA A 330 -31.74 -12.49 -118.07
CA ALA A 330 -32.05 -13.16 -116.81
C ALA A 330 -30.79 -13.50 -115.98
N GLU A 331 -29.70 -13.92 -116.62
CA GLU A 331 -28.41 -14.14 -115.95
C GLU A 331 -27.74 -12.83 -115.52
N ALA A 332 -27.82 -11.77 -116.34
CA ALA A 332 -27.31 -10.46 -115.97
C ALA A 332 -28.06 -9.87 -114.76
N THR A 333 -29.39 -9.98 -114.72
CA THR A 333 -30.20 -9.51 -113.58
C THR A 333 -29.97 -10.34 -112.32
N ARG A 334 -29.78 -11.67 -112.44
CA ARG A 334 -29.43 -12.54 -111.31
C ARG A 334 -28.03 -12.25 -110.77
N ALA A 335 -27.05 -12.06 -111.64
CA ALA A 335 -25.69 -11.67 -111.25
C ALA A 335 -25.66 -10.27 -110.60
N GLN A 336 -26.49 -9.34 -111.07
CA GLN A 336 -26.59 -8.00 -110.50
C GLN A 336 -27.29 -8.01 -109.13
N ALA A 337 -28.31 -8.85 -108.94
CA ALA A 337 -28.98 -9.06 -107.66
C ALA A 337 -28.07 -9.75 -106.63
N GLU A 338 -27.29 -10.77 -107.05
CA GLU A 338 -26.32 -11.44 -106.19
C GLU A 338 -25.16 -10.51 -105.81
N ALA A 339 -24.67 -9.68 -106.73
CA ALA A 339 -23.65 -8.68 -106.43
C ALA A 339 -24.17 -7.60 -105.45
N GLN A 340 -25.42 -7.15 -105.60
CA GLN A 340 -26.04 -6.20 -104.68
C GLN A 340 -26.28 -6.81 -103.29
N ALA A 341 -26.70 -8.08 -103.21
CA ALA A 341 -26.85 -8.80 -101.94
C ALA A 341 -25.50 -8.97 -101.22
N LEU A 342 -24.42 -9.26 -101.96
CA LEU A 342 -23.07 -9.36 -101.38
C LEU A 342 -22.56 -8.01 -100.84
N ILE A 343 -22.82 -6.92 -101.57
CA ILE A 343 -22.46 -5.55 -101.14
C ILE A 343 -23.27 -5.13 -99.91
N ALA A 344 -24.56 -5.48 -99.86
CA ALA A 344 -25.40 -5.20 -98.69
C ALA A 344 -24.93 -5.98 -97.45
N LYS A 345 -24.62 -7.27 -97.62
CA LYS A 345 -24.10 -8.12 -96.54
C LYS A 345 -22.75 -7.65 -96.01
N THR A 346 -21.80 -7.34 -96.91
CA THR A 346 -20.47 -6.84 -96.52
C THR A 346 -20.52 -5.46 -95.87
N ARG A 347 -21.44 -4.57 -96.29
CA ARG A 347 -21.67 -3.29 -95.61
C ARG A 347 -22.27 -3.47 -94.22
N ALA A 348 -23.20 -4.41 -94.03
CA ALA A 348 -23.76 -4.72 -92.71
C ALA A 348 -22.71 -5.31 -91.77
N GLU A 349 -21.85 -6.21 -92.26
CA GLU A 349 -20.72 -6.78 -91.49
C GLU A 349 -19.67 -5.72 -91.15
N ALA A 350 -19.37 -4.79 -92.06
CA ALA A 350 -18.44 -3.68 -91.81
C ALA A 350 -18.99 -2.65 -90.80
N GLU A 351 -20.30 -2.38 -90.82
CA GLU A 351 -20.99 -1.55 -89.81
C GLU A 351 -21.03 -2.22 -88.43
N ALA A 352 -21.30 -3.53 -88.38
CA ALA A 352 -21.25 -4.31 -87.13
C ALA A 352 -19.83 -4.30 -86.53
N ALA A 353 -18.80 -4.55 -87.33
CA ALA A 353 -17.41 -4.49 -86.89
C ALA A 353 -16.96 -3.08 -86.45
N LYS A 354 -17.54 -2.01 -87.02
CA LYS A 354 -17.30 -0.64 -86.55
C LYS A 354 -17.94 -0.38 -85.17
N ARG A 355 -19.14 -0.91 -84.92
CA ARG A 355 -19.82 -0.78 -83.61
C ARG A 355 -19.08 -1.56 -82.52
N GLU A 356 -18.63 -2.78 -82.81
CA GLU A 356 -17.79 -3.55 -81.89
C GLU A 356 -16.46 -2.86 -81.59
N ALA A 357 -15.77 -2.34 -82.61
CA ALA A 357 -14.52 -1.59 -82.39
C ALA A 357 -14.72 -0.30 -81.57
N ALA A 358 -15.88 0.35 -81.70
CA ALA A 358 -16.21 1.53 -80.89
C ALA A 358 -16.51 1.18 -79.43
N LEU A 359 -17.22 0.07 -79.19
CA LEU A 359 -17.46 -0.47 -77.84
C LEU A 359 -16.15 -0.92 -77.18
N ALA A 360 -15.30 -1.66 -77.91
CA ALA A 360 -13.99 -2.09 -77.41
C ALA A 360 -13.08 -0.90 -77.06
N LYS A 361 -13.13 0.21 -77.82
CA LYS A 361 -12.41 1.44 -77.47
C LYS A 361 -12.96 2.12 -76.22
N SER A 362 -14.28 2.15 -76.04
CA SER A 362 -14.94 2.69 -74.84
C SER A 362 -14.56 1.88 -73.59
N GLU A 363 -14.56 0.56 -73.69
CA GLU A 363 -14.18 -0.34 -72.61
C GLU A 363 -12.69 -0.27 -72.29
N ALA A 364 -11.82 -0.18 -73.30
CA ALA A 364 -10.39 0.01 -73.09
C ALA A 364 -10.06 1.36 -72.42
N ALA A 365 -10.83 2.41 -72.72
CA ALA A 365 -10.68 3.71 -72.07
C ALA A 365 -11.11 3.69 -70.60
N LYS A 366 -12.23 3.05 -70.27
CA LYS A 366 -12.67 2.82 -68.87
C LYS A 366 -11.66 1.98 -68.10
N ALA A 367 -11.21 0.86 -68.67
CA ALA A 367 -10.17 0.01 -68.10
C ALA A 367 -8.83 0.72 -67.91
N LYS A 368 -8.55 1.80 -68.65
CA LYS A 368 -7.37 2.65 -68.41
C LYS A 368 -7.58 3.56 -67.21
N GLY A 369 -8.74 4.21 -67.09
CA GLY A 369 -9.10 5.01 -65.92
C GLY A 369 -9.11 4.22 -64.61
N ASP A 370 -9.65 3.00 -64.63
CA ASP A 370 -9.67 2.12 -63.46
C ASP A 370 -8.25 1.66 -63.07
N ALA A 371 -7.37 1.45 -64.05
CA ALA A 371 -5.96 1.08 -63.80
C ALA A 371 -5.18 2.22 -63.13
N ASP A 372 -5.39 3.44 -63.59
CA ASP A 372 -4.70 4.62 -63.06
C ASP A 372 -5.20 4.95 -61.65
N THR A 373 -6.49 4.75 -61.39
CA THR A 373 -7.09 4.87 -60.04
C THR A 373 -6.54 3.79 -59.10
N ALA A 374 -6.51 2.52 -59.52
CA ALA A 374 -5.94 1.43 -58.73
C ALA A 374 -4.44 1.61 -58.45
N ARG A 375 -3.67 2.19 -59.40
CA ARG A 375 -2.26 2.55 -59.17
C ARG A 375 -2.11 3.67 -58.15
N ALA A 376 -2.97 4.69 -58.18
CA ALA A 376 -2.95 5.77 -57.21
C ALA A 376 -3.30 5.27 -55.80
N GLU A 377 -4.27 4.37 -55.67
CA GLU A 377 -4.64 3.74 -54.40
C GLU A 377 -3.54 2.80 -53.88
N ALA A 378 -2.91 2.01 -54.75
CA ALA A 378 -1.78 1.16 -54.36
C ALA A 378 -0.56 1.98 -53.90
N ALA A 379 -0.32 3.16 -54.49
CA ALA A 379 0.74 4.07 -54.05
C ALA A 379 0.44 4.68 -52.67
N ARG A 380 -0.81 5.07 -52.41
CA ARG A 380 -1.24 5.55 -51.07
C ARG A 380 -1.14 4.46 -50.02
N ALA A 381 -1.62 3.25 -50.33
CA ALA A 381 -1.53 2.10 -49.43
C ALA A 381 -0.07 1.73 -49.08
N LYS A 382 0.88 1.88 -50.03
CA LYS A 382 2.31 1.73 -49.74
C LYS A 382 2.83 2.79 -48.78
N GLY A 383 2.46 4.06 -48.97
CA GLY A 383 2.83 5.14 -48.07
C GLY A 383 2.29 4.95 -46.64
N ASP A 384 1.03 4.51 -46.53
CA ASP A 384 0.40 4.23 -45.24
C ASP A 384 1.03 3.02 -44.54
N ALA A 385 1.35 1.95 -45.30
CA ALA A 385 2.05 0.78 -44.77
C ALA A 385 3.47 1.13 -44.28
N GLU A 386 4.20 1.98 -44.98
CA GLU A 386 5.54 2.41 -44.59
C GLU A 386 5.50 3.29 -43.32
N LYS A 387 4.48 4.14 -43.20
CA LYS A 387 4.23 4.94 -41.99
C LYS A 387 3.86 4.05 -40.79
N LEU A 388 2.96 3.08 -40.98
CA LEU A 388 2.61 2.08 -39.97
C LEU A 388 3.81 1.25 -39.51
N MET A 389 4.70 0.86 -40.42
CA MET A 389 5.92 0.12 -40.08
C MET A 389 6.89 0.99 -39.26
N LYS A 390 6.99 2.30 -39.55
CA LYS A 390 7.82 3.24 -38.80
C LYS A 390 7.27 3.47 -37.39
N ASP A 391 5.95 3.62 -37.27
CA ASP A 391 5.25 3.76 -35.99
C ASP A 391 5.33 2.47 -35.16
N ALA A 392 5.14 1.31 -35.78
CA ALA A 392 5.31 0.01 -35.13
C ALA A 392 6.75 -0.19 -34.61
N LYS A 393 7.76 0.21 -35.39
CA LYS A 393 9.17 0.13 -34.97
C LYS A 393 9.48 1.08 -33.80
N SER A 394 8.88 2.27 -33.79
CA SER A 394 8.96 3.21 -32.66
C SER A 394 8.29 2.65 -31.41
N GLN A 395 7.10 2.05 -31.56
CA GLN A 395 6.39 1.40 -30.46
C GLN A 395 7.14 0.20 -29.89
N LEU A 396 7.83 -0.58 -30.73
CA LEU A 396 8.67 -1.71 -30.32
C LEU A 396 9.89 -1.22 -29.52
N ALA A 397 10.56 -0.17 -29.97
CA ALA A 397 11.67 0.44 -29.23
C ALA A 397 11.23 1.04 -27.88
N GLN A 398 10.01 1.59 -27.80
CA GLN A 398 9.43 2.03 -26.52
C GLN A 398 9.08 0.86 -25.61
N LEU A 399 8.62 -0.27 -26.17
CA LEU A 399 8.36 -1.51 -25.43
C LEU A 399 9.66 -2.05 -24.83
N GLU A 400 10.71 -2.17 -25.62
CA GLU A 400 12.03 -2.63 -25.16
C GLU A 400 12.62 -1.75 -24.06
N ARG A 401 12.45 -0.41 -24.15
CA ARG A 401 12.85 0.51 -23.06
C ARG A 401 12.08 0.24 -21.78
N LYS A 402 10.74 0.15 -21.87
CA LYS A 402 9.91 -0.13 -20.68
C LYS A 402 10.19 -1.50 -20.07
N THR A 403 10.49 -2.52 -20.88
CA THR A 403 10.86 -3.84 -20.38
C THR A 403 12.18 -3.80 -19.63
N ARG A 404 13.18 -3.04 -20.12
CA ARG A 404 14.42 -2.80 -19.36
C ARG A 404 14.17 -2.03 -18.06
N ASP A 405 13.39 -0.96 -18.11
CA ASP A 405 13.07 -0.17 -16.90
C ASP A 405 12.33 -1.03 -15.84
N ALA A 406 11.47 -1.94 -16.29
CA ALA A 406 10.78 -2.90 -15.42
C ALA A 406 11.75 -3.93 -14.81
N GLN A 407 12.70 -4.45 -15.59
CA GLN A 407 13.75 -5.35 -15.09
C GLN A 407 14.65 -4.66 -14.06
N ASP A 408 15.08 -3.42 -14.34
CA ASP A 408 15.88 -2.63 -13.41
C ASP A 408 15.13 -2.35 -12.09
N LEU A 409 13.80 -2.15 -12.16
CA LEU A 409 12.96 -2.01 -10.97
C LEU A 409 12.84 -3.32 -10.19
N GLU A 410 12.70 -4.46 -10.88
CA GLU A 410 12.66 -5.77 -10.24
C GLU A 410 13.98 -6.09 -9.53
N ASP A 411 15.12 -5.81 -10.17
CA ASP A 411 16.44 -6.02 -9.57
C ASP A 411 16.67 -5.10 -8.36
N LYS A 412 16.24 -3.84 -8.42
CA LYS A 412 16.25 -2.94 -7.27
C LYS A 412 15.36 -3.45 -6.13
N ALA A 413 14.18 -3.98 -6.44
CA ALA A 413 13.28 -4.54 -5.45
C ALA A 413 13.87 -5.79 -4.79
N ARG A 414 14.49 -6.69 -5.56
CA ARG A 414 15.20 -7.87 -5.03
C ARG A 414 16.36 -7.47 -4.12
N THR A 415 17.15 -6.48 -4.53
CA THR A 415 18.28 -5.97 -3.74
C THR A 415 17.80 -5.33 -2.43
N ALA A 416 16.70 -4.56 -2.49
CA ALA A 416 16.10 -3.96 -1.30
C ALA A 416 15.54 -5.01 -0.33
N LEU A 417 14.92 -6.07 -0.85
CA LEU A 417 14.42 -7.18 -0.03
C LEU A 417 15.56 -7.93 0.65
N ALA A 418 16.64 -8.23 -0.08
CA ALA A 418 17.83 -8.87 0.49
C ALA A 418 18.46 -8.01 1.60
N ALA A 419 18.55 -6.69 1.39
CA ALA A 419 19.04 -5.77 2.41
C ALA A 419 18.12 -5.69 3.64
N ALA A 420 16.80 -5.78 3.45
CA ALA A 420 15.85 -5.82 4.56
C ALA A 420 15.98 -7.13 5.37
N GLN A 421 16.12 -8.27 4.69
CA GLN A 421 16.34 -9.56 5.34
C GLN A 421 17.65 -9.58 6.14
N ALA A 422 18.74 -9.06 5.59
CA ALA A 422 20.01 -8.94 6.32
C ALA A 422 19.90 -8.07 7.58
N ARG A 423 19.11 -6.99 7.53
CA ARG A 423 18.85 -6.15 8.72
C ARG A 423 18.00 -6.87 9.75
N GLU A 424 17.00 -7.63 9.32
CA GLU A 424 16.17 -8.43 10.21
C GLU A 424 16.98 -9.51 10.91
N GLU A 425 17.84 -10.23 10.18
CA GLU A 425 18.74 -11.23 10.76
C GLU A 425 19.72 -10.61 11.77
N SER A 426 20.33 -9.46 11.44
CA SER A 426 21.20 -8.73 12.36
C SER A 426 20.47 -8.27 13.63
N ALA A 427 19.21 -7.82 13.50
CA ALA A 427 18.39 -7.45 14.64
C ALA A 427 18.04 -8.66 15.52
N ARG A 428 17.75 -9.82 14.91
CA ARG A 428 17.50 -11.09 15.62
C ARG A 428 18.75 -11.57 16.36
N GLU A 429 19.93 -11.49 15.77
CA GLU A 429 21.20 -11.81 16.44
C GLU A 429 21.46 -10.89 17.63
N THR A 430 21.20 -9.59 17.48
CA THR A 430 21.37 -8.61 18.55
C THR A 430 20.41 -8.89 19.71
N ALA A 431 19.14 -9.20 19.40
CA ALA A 431 18.15 -9.58 20.40
C ALA A 431 18.53 -10.90 21.11
N ALA A 432 19.04 -11.89 20.39
CA ALA A 432 19.51 -13.15 20.95
C ALA A 432 20.70 -12.94 21.91
N ARG A 433 21.66 -12.08 21.55
CA ARG A 433 22.77 -11.70 22.43
C ARG A 433 22.28 -11.01 23.70
N ALA A 434 21.37 -10.05 23.58
CA ALA A 434 20.79 -9.34 24.72
C ALA A 434 20.05 -10.30 25.68
N LEU A 435 19.34 -11.31 25.14
CA LEU A 435 18.69 -12.33 25.96
C LEU A 435 19.70 -13.22 26.69
N GLU A 436 20.80 -13.62 26.04
CA GLU A 436 21.82 -14.43 26.71
C GLU A 436 22.58 -13.63 27.77
N GLU A 437 22.90 -12.36 27.50
CA GLU A 437 23.49 -11.44 28.49
C GLU A 437 22.58 -11.28 29.71
N ARG A 438 21.26 -11.11 29.47
CA ARG A 438 20.27 -11.08 30.54
C ARG A 438 20.25 -12.39 31.33
N ARG A 439 20.28 -13.55 30.67
CA ARG A 439 20.30 -14.85 31.34
C ARG A 439 21.56 -15.04 32.20
N VAL A 440 22.71 -14.59 31.72
CA VAL A 440 23.97 -14.59 32.47
C VAL A 440 23.89 -13.66 33.68
N ALA A 441 23.33 -12.45 33.50
CA ALA A 441 23.14 -11.49 34.59
C ALA A 441 22.17 -12.02 35.67
N GLU A 442 21.05 -12.64 35.28
CA GLU A 442 20.11 -13.28 36.19
C GLU A 442 20.76 -14.45 36.96
N ALA A 443 21.54 -15.28 36.27
CA ALA A 443 22.30 -16.36 36.90
C ALA A 443 23.36 -15.84 37.90
N ALA A 444 24.05 -14.76 37.55
CA ALA A 444 25.01 -14.10 38.45
C ALA A 444 24.33 -13.50 39.68
N ALA A 445 23.18 -12.82 39.50
CA ALA A 445 22.38 -12.27 40.58
C ALA A 445 21.90 -13.38 41.53
N LYS A 446 21.42 -14.50 40.98
CA LYS A 446 21.00 -15.67 41.79
C LYS A 446 22.17 -16.25 42.60
N ARG A 447 23.35 -16.41 41.98
CA ARG A 447 24.56 -16.88 42.71
C ARG A 447 24.98 -15.91 43.81
N ALA A 448 24.88 -14.61 43.57
CA ALA A 448 25.18 -13.58 44.58
C ALA A 448 24.18 -13.64 45.75
N GLN A 449 22.90 -13.87 45.46
CA GLN A 449 21.88 -14.07 46.49
C GLN A 449 22.13 -15.33 47.31
N GLU A 450 22.40 -16.48 46.67
CA GLU A 450 22.73 -17.73 47.36
C GLU A 450 23.99 -17.58 48.24
N ALA A 451 24.99 -16.81 47.81
CA ALA A 451 26.17 -16.51 48.61
C ALA A 451 25.84 -15.66 49.84
N ARG A 452 24.98 -14.64 49.70
CA ARG A 452 24.50 -13.82 50.83
C ARG A 452 23.69 -14.66 51.81
N ASP A 453 22.81 -15.53 51.33
CA ASP A 453 21.99 -16.40 52.17
C ASP A 453 22.86 -17.41 52.93
N LYS A 454 23.90 -17.97 52.29
CA LYS A 454 24.90 -18.82 52.94
C LYS A 454 25.71 -18.08 54.01
N SER A 455 26.15 -16.85 53.73
CA SER A 455 26.84 -16.01 54.72
C SER A 455 25.95 -15.73 55.91
N ALA A 456 24.71 -15.29 55.67
CA ALA A 456 23.74 -15.03 56.73
C ALA A 456 23.41 -16.29 57.55
N ALA A 457 23.35 -17.46 56.91
CA ALA A 457 23.18 -18.73 57.61
C ALA A 457 24.40 -19.08 58.48
N ALA A 458 25.62 -18.87 57.98
CA ALA A 458 26.85 -19.08 58.75
C ALA A 458 26.95 -18.12 59.95
N ASP A 459 26.60 -16.85 59.76
CA ASP A 459 26.57 -15.85 60.84
C ASP A 459 25.53 -16.22 61.91
N ARG A 460 24.33 -16.65 61.50
CA ARG A 460 23.32 -17.17 62.44
C ARG A 460 23.82 -18.39 63.21
N ALA A 461 24.46 -19.34 62.54
CA ALA A 461 25.02 -20.54 63.18
C ALA A 461 26.11 -20.17 64.20
N ARG A 462 26.97 -19.20 63.87
CA ARG A 462 27.98 -18.67 64.78
C ARG A 462 27.36 -18.00 66.00
N LEU A 463 26.35 -17.16 65.83
CA LEU A 463 25.66 -16.50 66.94
C LEU A 463 24.97 -17.52 67.87
N VAL A 464 24.37 -18.57 67.32
CA VAL A 464 23.79 -19.67 68.13
C VAL A 464 24.89 -20.41 68.91
N ALA A 465 26.03 -20.70 68.28
CA ALA A 465 27.15 -21.33 68.96
C ALA A 465 27.71 -20.44 70.09
N GLU A 466 27.88 -19.14 69.85
CA GLU A 466 28.31 -18.17 70.86
C GLU A 466 27.31 -18.05 72.01
N ALA A 467 26.00 -18.03 71.72
CA ALA A 467 24.95 -18.03 72.73
C ALA A 467 24.98 -19.31 73.59
N SER A 468 25.11 -20.49 72.98
CA SER A 468 25.22 -21.76 73.71
C SER A 468 26.49 -21.82 74.59
N ALA A 469 27.61 -21.28 74.10
CA ALA A 469 28.84 -21.18 74.87
C ALA A 469 28.70 -20.19 76.04
N ALA A 470 27.97 -19.09 75.86
CA ALA A 470 27.64 -18.15 76.92
C ALA A 470 26.74 -18.79 77.98
N GLU A 471 25.70 -19.53 77.58
CA GLU A 471 24.85 -20.31 78.49
C GLU A 471 25.64 -21.35 79.28
N ALA A 472 26.54 -22.10 78.63
CA ALA A 472 27.41 -23.06 79.30
C ALA A 472 28.35 -22.40 80.33
N ARG A 473 28.90 -21.21 80.01
CA ARG A 473 29.71 -20.43 80.97
C ARG A 473 28.87 -19.96 82.15
N LEU A 474 27.64 -19.51 81.90
CA LEU A 474 26.72 -19.06 82.95
C LEU A 474 26.27 -20.23 83.84
N ALA A 475 26.01 -21.41 83.27
CA ALA A 475 25.73 -22.63 84.01
C ALA A 475 26.91 -23.04 84.89
N LYS A 476 28.15 -23.02 84.36
CA LYS A 476 29.36 -23.30 85.13
C LYS A 476 29.58 -22.29 86.26
N ALA A 477 29.30 -21.01 86.02
CA ALA A 477 29.37 -19.97 87.04
C ALA A 477 28.34 -20.22 88.16
N ARG A 478 27.10 -20.59 87.81
CA ARG A 478 26.06 -20.97 88.77
C ARG A 478 26.48 -22.18 89.61
N GLN A 479 27.00 -23.22 88.97
CA GLN A 479 27.51 -24.39 89.69
C GLN A 479 28.65 -24.02 90.65
N ALA A 480 29.58 -23.16 90.22
CA ALA A 480 30.65 -22.68 91.09
C ALA A 480 30.13 -21.86 92.29
N THR A 481 29.06 -21.07 92.11
CA THR A 481 28.42 -20.36 93.22
C THR A 481 27.69 -21.31 94.17
N GLU A 482 26.99 -22.33 93.65
CA GLU A 482 26.33 -23.36 94.45
C GLU A 482 27.34 -24.20 95.25
N ASP A 483 28.47 -24.56 94.64
CA ASP A 483 29.59 -25.26 95.30
C ASP A 483 30.21 -24.38 96.40
N ALA A 484 30.42 -23.08 96.12
CA ALA A 484 30.94 -22.14 97.11
C ALA A 484 29.97 -21.94 98.28
N GLU A 485 28.67 -21.86 98.02
CA GLU A 485 27.64 -21.78 99.04
C GLU A 485 27.55 -23.08 99.86
N SER A 486 27.61 -24.23 99.20
CA SER A 486 27.65 -25.54 99.87
C SER A 486 28.86 -25.65 100.80
N ARG A 487 30.04 -25.18 100.38
CA ARG A 487 31.24 -25.09 101.22
C ARG A 487 31.06 -24.12 102.38
N ARG A 488 30.43 -22.96 102.17
CA ARG A 488 30.10 -21.98 103.22
C ARG A 488 29.19 -22.60 104.28
N VAL A 489 28.10 -23.26 103.87
CA VAL A 489 27.17 -23.94 104.78
C VAL A 489 27.86 -25.08 105.53
N ALA A 490 28.72 -25.86 104.87
CA ALA A 490 29.50 -26.90 105.53
C ALA A 490 30.46 -26.32 106.58
N ALA A 491 31.16 -25.23 106.25
CA ALA A 491 32.03 -24.52 107.18
C ALA A 491 31.26 -23.92 108.37
N GLU A 492 30.08 -23.35 108.13
CA GLU A 492 29.20 -22.80 109.18
C GLU A 492 28.67 -23.91 110.11
N LYS A 493 28.29 -25.07 109.55
CA LYS A 493 27.92 -26.26 110.33
C LYS A 493 29.08 -26.78 111.18
N ALA A 494 30.29 -26.87 110.61
CA ALA A 494 31.50 -27.30 111.32
C ALA A 494 31.89 -26.30 112.43
N ALA A 495 31.76 -25.00 112.18
CA ALA A 495 31.97 -23.98 113.21
C ALA A 495 30.93 -24.09 114.34
N SER A 496 29.67 -24.35 113.99
CA SER A 496 28.58 -24.53 114.95
C SER A 496 28.70 -25.84 115.76
N SER A 497 29.23 -26.92 115.19
CA SER A 497 29.54 -28.15 115.96
C SER A 497 30.73 -27.92 116.87
N ALA A 498 31.82 -27.32 116.38
CA ALA A 498 32.99 -26.98 117.20
C ALA A 498 32.61 -26.06 118.38
N LYS A 499 31.70 -25.09 118.16
CA LYS A 499 31.18 -24.24 119.23
C LYS A 499 30.40 -25.05 120.29
N ARG A 500 29.56 -26.00 119.86
CA ARG A 500 28.82 -26.89 120.77
C ARG A 500 29.76 -27.81 121.56
N ASP A 501 30.77 -28.38 120.92
CA ASP A 501 31.76 -29.24 121.57
C ASP A 501 32.58 -28.45 122.61
N LEU A 502 32.90 -27.18 122.32
CA LEU A 502 33.58 -26.28 123.24
C LEU A 502 32.67 -25.89 124.43
N GLU A 503 31.38 -25.63 124.19
CA GLU A 503 30.40 -25.41 125.26
C GLU A 503 30.22 -26.66 126.15
N GLN A 504 30.15 -27.86 125.57
CA GLN A 504 30.11 -29.13 126.31
C GLN A 504 31.38 -29.37 127.13
N SER A 505 32.56 -29.05 126.57
CA SER A 505 33.83 -29.13 127.29
C SER A 505 33.89 -28.13 128.44
N ARG A 506 33.26 -26.95 128.29
CA ARG A 506 33.18 -25.92 129.33
C ARG A 506 32.23 -26.28 130.46
N THR A 507 31.17 -27.06 130.22
CA THR A 507 30.27 -27.54 131.28
C THR A 507 30.77 -28.81 131.99
N ALA A 508 31.74 -29.51 131.41
CA ALA A 508 32.38 -30.68 132.03
C ALA A 508 33.54 -30.32 132.99
N LEU A 509 34.04 -29.09 132.92
CA LEU A 509 34.98 -28.47 133.86
C LEU A 509 34.20 -27.70 134.93
#